data_AF-A0A2I0L404-F1
#
_entry.id   AF-A0A2I0L404-F1
#
_cell.length_a   1.000
_cell.length_b   1.000
_cell.length_c   1.000
_cell.angle_alpha   90.00
_cell.angle_beta   90.00
_cell.angle_gamma   90.00
#
_symmetry.space_group_name_H-M   'P 1'
#
loop_
_entity.id
_entity.type
_entity.pdbx_description
1 polymer ?
#
loop_
_entity_poly.entity_id
_entity_poly.type
_entity_poly.pdbx_seq_one_letter_code
_entity_poly.pdbx_strand_id
1 'polypeptide(L)'
;MSANDLLKIFFFFACSLQLSMAARQLLESVQDQTQLLQYHHGPLLTGKISVNLIWYGKFKPSQRAIISDFVSSLSSAASTHKSQAQTSVAAWWNQIDKYYRLSGHKKGSSPAAALSLSLGTQVLDETYSL
;
A
#
# COMPACT_ATOMS: atom_id res chain seq x y z
N MET A 1 7.65 -54.76 -10.53
CA MET A 1 7.60 -53.40 -11.11
C MET A 1 8.36 -53.45 -12.42
N SER A 2 7.69 -53.23 -13.55
CA SER A 2 8.32 -53.30 -14.87
C SER A 2 9.15 -52.04 -15.15
N ALA A 3 10.16 -52.12 -16.03
CA ALA A 3 10.95 -50.96 -16.44
C ALA A 3 10.07 -49.81 -16.97
N ASN A 4 8.93 -50.14 -17.57
CA ASN A 4 7.96 -49.18 -18.07
C ASN A 4 7.20 -48.45 -16.95
N ASP A 5 7.04 -49.08 -15.78
CA ASP A 5 6.41 -48.44 -14.60
C ASP A 5 7.37 -47.43 -13.96
N LEU A 6 8.67 -47.77 -13.89
CA LEU A 6 9.71 -46.86 -13.41
C LEU A 6 9.86 -45.63 -14.32
N LEU A 7 9.79 -45.82 -15.64
CA LEU A 7 9.84 -44.73 -16.61
C LEU A 7 8.65 -43.75 -16.42
N LYS A 8 7.44 -44.28 -16.19
CA LYS A 8 6.24 -43.46 -15.95
C LYS A 8 6.34 -42.66 -14.65
N ILE A 9 6.86 -43.26 -13.58
CA ILE A 9 7.07 -42.59 -12.30
C ILE A 9 8.11 -41.47 -12.46
N PHE A 10 9.21 -41.73 -13.16
CA PHE A 10 10.23 -40.72 -13.45
C PHE A 10 9.66 -39.54 -14.24
N PHE A 11 8.86 -39.82 -15.28
CA PHE A 11 8.22 -38.77 -16.08
C PHE A 11 7.24 -37.93 -15.25
N PHE A 12 6.43 -38.59 -14.40
CA PHE A 12 5.49 -37.90 -13.51
C PHE A 12 6.21 -36.98 -12.50
N PHE A 13 7.32 -37.44 -11.93
CA PHE A 13 8.13 -36.64 -11.00
C PHE A 13 8.83 -35.47 -11.71
N ALA A 14 9.35 -35.69 -12.92
CA ALA A 14 9.94 -34.63 -13.72
C ALA A 14 8.92 -33.53 -14.07
N CYS A 15 7.71 -33.91 -14.50
CA CYS A 15 6.64 -32.96 -14.82
C CYS A 15 6.15 -32.18 -13.58
N SER A 16 6.03 -32.83 -12.41
CA SER A 16 5.59 -32.13 -11.20
C SER A 16 6.65 -31.14 -10.69
N LEU A 17 7.94 -31.46 -10.84
CA LEU A 17 9.04 -30.54 -10.54
C LEU A 17 9.02 -29.32 -11.48
N GLN A 18 8.82 -29.54 -12.78
CA GLN A 18 8.71 -28.47 -13.77
C GLN A 18 7.51 -27.56 -13.50
N LEU A 19 6.34 -28.12 -13.16
CA LEU A 19 5.14 -27.36 -12.84
C LEU A 19 5.31 -26.53 -11.56
N SER A 20 5.98 -27.09 -10.54
CA SER A 20 6.32 -26.37 -9.30
C SER A 20 7.28 -25.20 -9.54
N MET A 21 8.29 -25.39 -10.39
CA MET A 21 9.23 -24.33 -10.76
C MET A 21 8.56 -23.23 -11.58
N ALA A 22 7.73 -23.59 -12.56
CA ALA A 22 6.96 -22.62 -13.33
C ALA A 22 5.99 -21.81 -12.46
N ALA A 23 5.32 -22.44 -11.50
CA ALA A 23 4.43 -21.75 -10.55
C ALA A 23 5.19 -20.73 -9.66
N ARG A 24 6.41 -21.06 -9.23
CA ARG A 24 7.27 -20.12 -8.48
C ARG A 24 7.73 -18.94 -9.35
N GLN A 25 8.11 -19.19 -10.60
CA GLN A 25 8.50 -18.13 -11.55
C GLN A 25 7.33 -17.19 -11.88
N LEU A 26 6.10 -17.70 -11.99
CA LEU A 26 4.91 -16.87 -12.19
C LEU A 26 4.64 -15.96 -10.98
N LEU A 27 4.81 -16.46 -9.75
CA LEU A 27 4.64 -15.66 -8.54
C LEU A 27 5.69 -14.54 -8.45
N GLU A 28 6.93 -14.83 -8.85
CA GLU A 28 8.05 -13.87 -8.89
C GLU A 28 7.84 -12.79 -9.96
N SER A 29 7.31 -13.17 -11.14
CA SER A 29 7.00 -12.24 -12.24
C SER A 29 5.82 -11.30 -11.92
N VAL A 30 4.81 -11.78 -11.18
CA VAL A 30 3.70 -10.93 -10.70
C VAL A 30 4.20 -9.88 -9.69
N GLN A 31 5.30 -10.16 -9.00
CA GLN A 31 5.78 -9.31 -7.91
C GLN A 31 6.53 -8.05 -8.38
N ASP A 32 6.91 -7.93 -9.67
CA ASP A 32 7.78 -6.83 -10.12
C ASP A 32 7.27 -6.03 -11.33
N GLN A 33 5.97 -6.05 -11.60
CA GLN A 33 5.36 -4.89 -12.23
C GLN A 33 5.13 -3.81 -11.17
N THR A 34 6.25 -3.29 -10.65
CA THR A 34 6.28 -2.01 -9.99
C THR A 34 5.84 -0.97 -11.03
N GLN A 35 4.53 -0.78 -11.22
CA GLN A 35 3.98 0.31 -12.03
C GLN A 35 4.56 1.60 -11.44
N LEU A 36 5.63 2.06 -12.07
CA LEU A 36 6.32 3.26 -11.67
C LEU A 36 5.36 4.40 -12.00
N LEU A 37 4.71 4.92 -10.96
CA LEU A 37 3.78 6.03 -11.07
C LEU A 37 4.49 7.17 -11.82
N GLN A 38 4.01 7.48 -13.02
CA GLN A 38 4.58 8.55 -13.83
C GLN A 38 4.01 9.88 -13.37
N TYR A 39 4.88 10.84 -13.06
CA TYR A 39 4.45 12.18 -12.72
C TYR A 39 4.13 12.97 -13.99
N HIS A 40 2.91 13.49 -14.07
CA HIS A 40 2.41 14.20 -15.25
C HIS A 40 2.49 15.73 -15.11
N HIS A 41 3.38 16.26 -14.26
CA HIS A 41 3.58 17.70 -14.06
C HIS A 41 2.36 18.49 -13.55
N GLY A 42 1.39 17.81 -12.95
CA GLY A 42 0.23 18.43 -12.30
C GLY A 42 0.53 18.86 -10.85
N PRO A 43 -0.22 19.82 -10.30
CA PRO A 43 -0.03 20.27 -8.92
C PRO A 43 -0.23 19.11 -7.92
N LEU A 44 0.66 19.05 -6.93
CA LEU A 44 0.58 18.07 -5.84
C LEU A 44 0.12 18.74 -4.54
N LEU A 45 -0.53 17.96 -3.67
CA LEU A 45 -0.85 18.40 -2.32
C LEU A 45 0.43 18.49 -1.50
N THR A 46 0.72 19.67 -0.95
CA THR A 46 1.93 19.92 -0.15
C THR A 46 1.60 20.66 1.14
N GLY A 47 2.45 20.52 2.15
CA GLY A 47 2.29 21.21 3.43
C GLY A 47 1.46 20.42 4.45
N LYS A 48 1.04 21.11 5.51
CA LYS A 48 0.27 20.53 6.62
C LYS A 48 -1.21 20.65 6.32
N ILE A 49 -1.88 19.52 6.15
CA ILE A 49 -3.29 19.46 5.77
C ILE A 49 -4.06 18.65 6.82
N SER A 50 -5.12 19.26 7.35
CA SER A 50 -6.04 18.60 8.27
C SER A 50 -7.18 17.95 7.50
N VAL A 51 -7.43 16.67 7.77
CA VAL A 51 -8.55 15.90 7.22
C VAL A 51 -9.70 15.95 8.21
N ASN A 52 -10.75 16.70 7.88
CA ASN A 52 -11.98 16.75 8.68
C ASN A 52 -12.95 15.68 8.21
N LEU A 53 -13.64 15.03 9.14
CA LEU A 53 -14.59 13.94 8.86
C LEU A 53 -16.01 14.36 9.22
N ILE A 54 -16.96 14.06 8.34
CA ILE A 54 -18.39 14.21 8.59
C ILE A 54 -19.01 12.82 8.49
N TRP A 55 -19.63 12.36 9.57
CA TRP A 55 -20.24 11.04 9.71
C TRP A 55 -21.75 11.17 9.53
N TYR A 56 -22.29 10.64 8.43
CA TYR A 56 -23.72 10.60 8.20
C TYR A 56 -24.31 9.23 8.56
N GLY A 57 -25.26 9.22 9.48
CA GLY A 57 -25.93 8.02 9.96
C GLY A 57 -25.28 7.40 11.21
N LYS A 58 -25.73 6.19 11.56
CA LYS A 58 -25.47 5.56 12.85
C LYS A 58 -24.18 4.72 12.85
N PHE A 59 -23.04 5.39 12.88
CA PHE A 59 -21.74 4.72 13.04
C PHE A 59 -21.50 4.34 14.50
N LYS A 60 -21.07 3.09 14.75
CA LYS A 60 -20.58 2.67 16.07
C LYS A 60 -19.25 3.35 16.39
N PRO A 61 -18.92 3.59 17.68
CA PRO A 61 -17.62 4.13 18.07
C PRO A 61 -16.43 3.36 17.47
N SER A 62 -16.51 2.03 17.41
CA SER A 62 -15.45 1.20 16.81
C SER A 62 -15.27 1.43 15.31
N GLN A 63 -16.35 1.68 14.56
CA GLN A 63 -16.26 1.96 13.12
C GLN A 63 -15.61 3.31 12.86
N ARG A 64 -15.97 4.33 13.66
CA ARG A 64 -15.33 5.65 13.57
C ARG A 64 -13.85 5.58 13.95
N ALA A 65 -13.52 4.82 15.01
CA ALA A 65 -12.14 4.61 15.46
C ALA A 65 -11.26 4.02 14.35
N ILE A 66 -11.73 2.98 13.66
CA ILE A 66 -11.00 2.36 12.53
C ILE A 66 -10.64 3.41 11.46
N ILE A 67 -11.59 4.27 11.10
CA ILE A 67 -11.38 5.27 10.05
C ILE A 67 -10.50 6.44 10.56
N SER A 68 -10.68 6.89 11.81
CA SER A 68 -9.81 7.92 12.40
C SER A 68 -8.36 7.44 12.57
N ASP A 69 -8.18 6.17 12.92
CA ASP A 69 -6.87 5.54 13.06
C ASP A 69 -6.20 5.39 11.69
N PHE A 70 -6.97 5.05 10.65
CA PHE A 70 -6.48 5.05 9.28
C PHE A 70 -5.97 6.44 8.86
N VAL A 71 -6.77 7.50 9.05
CA VAL A 71 -6.33 8.88 8.72
C VAL A 71 -5.09 9.27 9.52
N SER A 72 -5.04 8.90 10.80
CA SER A 72 -3.89 9.18 11.66
C SER A 72 -2.64 8.41 11.22
N SER A 73 -2.79 7.23 10.64
CA SER A 73 -1.68 6.42 10.09
C SER A 73 -0.99 7.08 8.89
N LEU A 74 -1.63 8.07 8.25
CA LEU A 74 -1.08 8.82 7.12
C LEU A 74 -0.09 9.91 7.52
N SER A 75 0.01 10.21 8.81
CA SER A 75 0.94 11.22 9.31
C SER A 75 2.39 10.79 9.03
N SER A 76 3.19 11.73 8.51
CA SER A 76 4.53 11.47 7.94
C SER A 76 5.52 10.78 8.88
N ALA A 77 5.23 10.74 10.19
CA ALA A 77 6.01 10.01 11.19
C ALA A 77 6.06 8.49 10.95
N ALA A 78 5.10 7.91 10.20
CA ALA A 78 5.08 6.48 9.87
C ALA A 78 6.25 6.04 8.98
N SER A 79 6.90 6.95 8.26
CA SER A 79 8.04 6.65 7.36
C SER A 79 9.39 6.46 8.07
N THR A 80 9.46 6.75 9.37
CA THR A 80 10.73 6.75 10.14
C THR A 80 11.03 5.42 10.84
N HIS A 81 10.05 4.53 10.97
CA HIS A 81 10.25 3.21 11.58
C HIS A 81 10.76 2.20 10.55
N LYS A 82 12.06 2.25 10.26
CA LYS A 82 12.77 1.31 9.36
C LYS A 82 12.95 -0.11 9.93
N SER A 83 12.34 -0.46 11.05
CA SER A 83 12.75 -1.62 11.85
C SER A 83 11.62 -2.57 12.24
N GLN A 84 10.63 -2.76 11.38
CA GLN A 84 9.70 -3.89 11.50
C GLN A 84 9.14 -4.25 10.12
N ALA A 85 8.88 -5.54 9.87
CA ALA A 85 8.36 -6.05 8.60
C ALA A 85 7.34 -5.08 7.99
N GLN A 86 7.72 -4.44 6.89
CA GLN A 86 6.97 -3.34 6.30
C GLN A 86 5.62 -3.89 5.83
N THR A 87 4.52 -3.44 6.43
CA THR A 87 3.17 -3.86 6.02
C THR A 87 2.93 -3.48 4.55
N SER A 88 2.03 -4.18 3.86
CA SER A 88 1.69 -3.87 2.45
C SER A 88 1.24 -2.42 2.27
N VAL A 89 0.51 -1.87 3.25
CA VAL A 89 0.07 -0.47 3.27
C VAL A 89 1.25 0.49 3.43
N ALA A 90 2.19 0.20 4.33
CA ALA A 90 3.41 1.01 4.48
C ALA A 90 4.28 0.96 3.21
N ALA A 91 4.39 -0.21 2.58
CA ALA A 91 5.07 -0.35 1.30
C ALA A 91 4.42 0.46 0.18
N TRP A 92 3.08 0.49 0.13
CA TRP A 92 2.33 1.33 -0.79
C TRP A 92 2.57 2.83 -0.54
N TRP A 93 2.51 3.29 0.72
CA TRP A 93 2.81 4.70 1.04
C TRP A 93 4.26 5.09 0.70
N ASN A 94 5.22 4.19 0.91
CA ASN A 94 6.61 4.42 0.49
C ASN A 94 6.74 4.56 -1.03
N GLN A 95 5.91 3.87 -1.80
CA GLN A 95 5.86 4.05 -3.25
C GLN A 95 5.28 5.42 -3.64
N ILE A 96 4.28 5.91 -2.91
CA ILE A 96 3.74 7.26 -3.08
C ILE A 96 4.77 8.33 -2.70
N ASP A 97 5.56 8.15 -1.62
CA ASP A 97 6.64 9.09 -1.28
C ASP A 97 7.68 9.21 -2.41
N LYS A 98 8.00 8.10 -3.09
CA LYS A 98 8.86 8.14 -4.27
C LYS A 98 8.25 8.95 -5.42
N TYR A 99 6.95 8.89 -5.63
CA TYR A 99 6.25 9.73 -6.62
C TYR A 99 6.42 11.23 -6.33
N TYR A 100 6.31 11.65 -5.07
CA TYR A 100 6.60 13.03 -4.67
C TYR A 100 8.05 13.45 -4.95
N ARG A 101 9.02 12.53 -4.85
CA ARG A 101 10.42 12.82 -5.20
C ARG A 101 10.61 13.05 -6.70
N LEU A 102 9.83 12.38 -7.56
CA LEU A 102 9.88 12.55 -9.02
C LEU A 102 9.36 13.93 -9.46
N SER A 103 8.51 14.58 -8.66
CA SER A 103 7.98 15.91 -8.95
C SER A 103 8.98 17.06 -8.83
N GLY A 104 10.23 16.78 -8.43
CA GLY A 104 11.25 17.81 -8.20
C GLY A 104 11.16 18.48 -6.83
N HIS A 105 10.14 18.15 -6.03
CA HIS A 105 10.09 18.50 -4.61
C HIS A 105 11.15 17.72 -3.82
N LYS A 106 12.40 18.20 -3.87
CA LYS A 106 13.51 17.64 -3.09
C LYS A 106 13.25 17.89 -1.60
N LYS A 107 13.21 16.81 -0.83
CA LYS A 107 13.27 16.77 0.65
C LYS A 107 14.55 17.50 1.09
N GLY A 108 14.47 18.81 1.31
CA GLY A 108 15.61 19.65 1.66
C GLY A 108 15.59 21.09 1.12
N SER A 109 14.72 21.43 0.16
CA SER A 109 14.67 22.81 -0.37
C SER A 109 13.66 23.74 0.33
N SER A 110 12.74 23.20 1.13
CA SER A 110 11.93 23.91 2.13
C SER A 110 11.09 22.91 2.96
N PRO A 111 10.93 23.08 4.28
CA PRO A 111 10.04 22.25 5.10
C PRO A 111 8.55 22.33 4.70
N ALA A 112 8.19 23.24 3.79
CA ALA A 112 6.85 23.38 3.23
C ALA A 112 6.49 22.33 2.16
N ALA A 113 7.46 21.56 1.64
CA ALA A 113 7.24 20.65 0.50
C ALA A 113 6.80 19.22 0.89
N ALA A 114 6.98 18.80 2.15
CA ALA A 114 6.55 17.47 2.58
C ALA A 114 5.06 17.51 2.96
N LEU A 115 4.24 16.70 2.29
CA LEU A 115 2.84 16.50 2.67
C LEU A 115 2.78 15.88 4.08
N SER A 116 2.08 16.56 4.98
CA SER A 116 1.79 16.09 6.33
C SER A 116 0.28 16.13 6.54
N LEU A 117 -0.29 14.94 6.74
CA LEU A 117 -1.72 14.77 7.00
C LEU A 117 -1.96 14.58 8.48
N SER A 118 -2.95 15.28 9.02
CA SER A 118 -3.42 15.11 10.40
C SER A 118 -4.93 14.99 10.45
N LEU A 119 -5.44 14.22 11.40
CA LEU A 119 -6.87 14.19 11.67
C LEU A 119 -7.32 15.54 12.24
N GLY A 120 -8.36 16.11 11.64
CA GLY A 120 -8.97 17.37 12.04
C GLY A 120 -10.26 17.17 12.83
N THR A 121 -11.23 18.06 12.61
CA THR A 121 -12.52 18.00 13.28
C THR A 121 -13.36 16.83 12.79
N GLN A 122 -14.22 16.32 13.68
CA GLN A 122 -15.16 15.25 13.37
C GLN A 122 -16.58 15.71 13.74
N VAL A 123 -17.49 15.63 12.78
CA VAL A 123 -18.91 15.99 12.96
C VAL A 123 -19.75 14.75 12.75
N LEU A 124 -20.66 14.46 13.67
CA LEU A 124 -21.59 13.33 13.57
C LEU A 124 -23.01 13.86 13.37
N ASP A 125 -23.62 13.46 12.27
CA ASP A 125 -25.03 13.68 11.96
C ASP A 125 -25.70 12.32 11.83
N GLU A 126 -26.30 11.84 12.92
CA GLU A 126 -26.97 10.54 12.95
C GLU A 126 -28.34 10.55 12.28
N THR A 127 -28.89 11.73 12.02
CA THR A 127 -30.26 11.92 11.52
C THR A 127 -30.34 11.89 10.01
N TYR A 128 -29.23 12.11 9.34
CA TYR A 128 -29.11 12.06 7.89
C TYR A 128 -28.87 10.62 7.40
N SER A 129 -29.76 10.13 6.53
CA SER A 129 -29.54 8.93 5.72
C SER A 129 -29.47 9.36 4.25
N LEU A 130 -28.38 8.97 3.56
CA LEU A 130 -28.20 9.14 2.12
C LEU A 130 -29.09 8.17 1.32
#